data_AF-A0A914D3K4-F1
#
_entry.id   AF-A0A914D3K4-F1
#
_cell.length_a   1.000
_cell.length_b   1.000
_cell.length_c   1.000
_cell.angle_alpha   90.00
_cell.angle_beta   90.00
_cell.angle_gamma   90.00
#
_symmetry.space_group_name_H-M   'P 1'
#
loop_
_entity.id
_entity.type
_entity.pdbx_description
1 polymer ?
#
loop_
_entity_poly.entity_id
_entity_poly.type
_entity_poly.pdbx_seq_one_letter_code
_entity_poly.pdbx_strand_id
1 'polypeptide(L)'
;VYLSFIIVAVLMIIMALFLLCIAVLSTGSTREEVYGHSNARRGGRASCVMGLIVAYVLNILWMLVLSVTAILSFIYYIFSGLCASLTVYNETNCLDFSLFKPFVKDFSVASLVLCGGKVQQFCASTNTVITWYVVGFVGSMIICLGLTQFLATNAANYAHLNNENRYIELKEVMYNEGMSADRELSMRTTVSRVTEMKRPPQVPSRGYETSVNRSRTTTHETPNGHNVRRNSYQRSLHELNGWADTQY
;
A
#
# COMPACT_ATOMS: atom_id res chain seq x y z
N VAL A 1 19.64 28.15 13.23
CA VAL A 1 19.51 27.58 11.87
C VAL A 1 20.10 26.16 11.80
N TYR A 2 21.37 25.93 12.14
CA TYR A 2 21.96 24.58 12.09
C TYR A 2 21.26 23.55 13.02
N LEU A 3 20.96 23.93 14.26
CA LEU A 3 20.23 23.06 15.22
C LEU A 3 18.85 22.64 14.70
N SER A 4 18.09 23.55 14.10
CA SER A 4 16.78 23.23 13.53
C SER A 4 16.88 22.28 12.33
N PHE A 5 17.91 22.43 11.49
CA PHE A 5 18.17 21.48 10.39
C PHE A 5 18.49 20.07 10.90
N ILE A 6 19.32 19.97 11.96
CA ILE A 6 19.68 18.68 12.56
C ILE A 6 18.45 17.99 13.13
N ILE A 7 17.59 18.73 13.86
CA ILE A 7 16.37 18.17 14.45
C ILE A 7 15.44 17.63 13.35
N VAL A 8 15.20 18.41 12.29
CA VAL A 8 14.35 17.98 11.17
C VAL A 8 14.94 16.74 10.47
N ALA A 9 16.26 16.70 10.26
CA ALA A 9 16.93 15.56 9.66
C ALA A 9 16.77 14.27 10.50
N VAL A 10 16.96 14.36 11.82
CA VAL A 10 16.78 13.23 12.73
C VAL A 10 15.34 12.73 12.71
N LEU A 11 14.35 13.65 12.76
CA LEU A 11 12.93 13.29 12.68
C LEU A 11 12.59 12.60 11.35
N MET A 12 13.16 13.07 10.23
CA MET A 12 12.98 12.44 8.91
C MET A 12 13.54 11.01 8.89
N ILE A 13 14.72 10.78 9.47
CA ILE A 13 15.32 9.44 9.54
C ILE A 13 14.46 8.51 10.40
N ILE A 14 14.01 8.96 11.57
CA ILE A 14 13.15 8.15 12.46
C ILE A 14 11.85 7.79 11.75
N MET A 15 11.22 8.75 11.06
CA MET A 15 9.99 8.50 10.29
C MET A 15 10.24 7.54 9.13
N ALA A 16 11.34 7.67 8.40
CA ALA A 16 11.70 6.76 7.32
C ALA A 16 11.95 5.33 7.83
N LEU A 17 12.66 5.16 8.95
CA LEU A 17 12.86 3.87 9.59
C LEU A 17 11.54 3.26 10.08
N PHE A 18 10.65 4.07 10.63
CA PHE A 18 9.32 3.62 11.05
C PHE A 18 8.49 3.12 9.86
N LEU A 19 8.47 3.86 8.75
CA LEU A 19 7.80 3.43 7.52
C LEU A 19 8.43 2.14 6.96
N LEU A 20 9.76 2.04 6.99
CA LEU A 20 10.48 0.84 6.55
C LEU A 20 10.14 -0.38 7.42
N CYS A 21 10.08 -0.22 8.75
CA CYS A 21 9.64 -1.27 9.66
C CYS A 21 8.20 -1.72 9.34
N ILE A 22 7.28 -0.79 9.07
CA ILE A 22 5.90 -1.13 8.68
C ILE A 22 5.87 -1.95 7.38
N ALA A 23 6.70 -1.61 6.39
CA ALA A 23 6.76 -2.36 5.14
C ALA A 23 7.33 -3.77 5.31
N VAL A 24 8.37 -3.93 6.13
CA VAL A 24 8.92 -5.27 6.44
C VAL A 24 7.85 -6.11 7.16
N LEU A 25 7.14 -5.52 8.13
CA LEU A 25 6.05 -6.19 8.85
C LEU A 25 4.83 -6.51 7.97
N SER A 26 4.62 -5.76 6.88
CA SER A 26 3.59 -6.03 5.87
C SER A 26 3.89 -7.31 5.07
N THR A 27 5.16 -7.66 4.93
CA THR A 27 5.59 -8.84 4.15
C THR A 27 5.42 -10.10 5.01
N GLY A 28 4.46 -10.94 4.64
CA GLY A 28 3.76 -11.89 5.52
C GLY A 28 4.57 -12.98 6.25
N SER A 29 5.85 -13.17 5.95
CA SER A 29 6.71 -14.19 6.62
C SER A 29 6.74 -14.05 8.15
N THR A 30 6.73 -12.81 8.66
CA THR A 30 6.79 -12.53 10.10
C THR A 30 5.41 -12.62 10.81
N ARG A 31 4.31 -12.67 10.04
CA ARG A 31 2.93 -12.62 10.62
C ARG A 31 2.51 -13.94 11.25
N GLU A 32 3.05 -15.07 10.82
CA GLU A 32 2.68 -16.37 11.38
C GLU A 32 3.34 -16.64 12.74
N GLU A 33 4.53 -16.10 12.98
CA GLU A 33 5.31 -16.38 14.19
C GLU A 33 5.07 -15.37 15.33
N VAL A 34 4.77 -14.10 15.00
CA VAL A 34 4.61 -13.02 15.99
C VAL A 34 3.15 -12.80 16.43
N TYR A 35 2.18 -13.13 15.57
CA TYR A 35 0.75 -12.84 15.81
C TYR A 35 -0.07 -14.09 16.17
N GLY A 36 0.37 -14.88 17.14
CA GLY A 36 -0.40 -16.02 17.67
C GLY A 36 -1.68 -15.62 18.42
N HIS A 37 -1.82 -14.35 18.81
CA HIS A 37 -2.96 -13.85 19.61
C HIS A 37 -3.93 -12.99 18.78
N SER A 38 -5.23 -13.29 18.82
CA SER A 38 -6.30 -12.67 18.01
C SER A 38 -6.31 -11.12 18.03
N ASN A 39 -6.05 -10.51 19.19
CA ASN A 39 -6.00 -9.05 19.34
C ASN A 39 -4.78 -8.40 18.66
N ALA A 40 -3.66 -9.12 18.66
CA ALA A 40 -2.44 -8.63 18.06
C ALA A 40 -2.58 -8.61 16.52
N ARG A 41 -3.31 -9.58 15.92
CA ARG A 41 -3.61 -9.62 14.48
C ARG A 41 -4.41 -8.40 13.97
N ARG A 42 -5.20 -7.74 14.83
CA ARG A 42 -5.91 -6.48 14.49
C ARG A 42 -4.98 -5.26 14.49
N GLY A 43 -4.01 -5.20 15.40
CA GLY A 43 -3.07 -4.08 15.55
C GLY A 43 -2.15 -3.90 14.33
N GLY A 44 -1.57 -5.00 13.82
CA GLY A 44 -0.69 -4.96 12.65
C GLY A 44 -1.39 -4.49 11.36
N ARG A 45 -2.70 -4.71 11.25
CA ARG A 45 -3.52 -4.26 10.12
C ARG A 45 -3.76 -2.75 10.19
N ALA A 46 -4.18 -2.27 11.35
CA ALA A 46 -4.42 -0.85 11.57
C ALA A 46 -3.13 -0.04 11.36
N SER A 47 -1.98 -0.52 11.86
CA SER A 47 -0.70 0.16 11.64
C SER A 47 -0.28 0.19 10.17
N CYS A 48 -0.57 -0.86 9.39
CA CYS A 48 -0.28 -0.89 7.96
C CYS A 48 -1.12 0.12 7.18
N VAL A 49 -2.42 0.21 7.46
CA VAL A 49 -3.31 1.20 6.80
C VAL A 49 -2.92 2.62 7.20
N MET A 50 -2.64 2.85 8.48
CA MET A 50 -2.15 4.15 8.96
C MET A 50 -0.81 4.52 8.31
N GLY A 51 0.10 3.55 8.14
CA GLY A 51 1.36 3.76 7.43
C GLY A 51 1.17 4.17 5.96
N LEU A 52 0.25 3.53 5.24
CA LEU A 52 -0.12 3.89 3.86
C LEU A 52 -0.68 5.32 3.78
N ILE A 53 -1.60 5.68 4.68
CA ILE A 53 -2.20 7.02 4.72
C ILE A 53 -1.12 8.09 5.01
N VAL A 54 -0.27 7.85 6.02
CA VAL A 54 0.82 8.76 6.38
C VAL A 54 1.81 8.92 5.22
N ALA A 55 2.23 7.82 4.60
CA ALA A 55 3.15 7.86 3.45
C ALA A 55 2.53 8.62 2.26
N TYR A 56 1.23 8.46 2.01
CA TYR A 56 0.51 9.17 0.95
C TYR A 56 0.46 10.69 1.19
N VAL A 57 0.09 11.11 2.41
CA VAL A 57 0.07 12.53 2.80
C VAL A 57 1.48 13.13 2.71
N LEU A 58 2.49 12.39 3.17
CA LEU A 58 3.89 12.80 3.09
C LEU A 58 4.33 12.96 1.62
N ASN A 59 3.92 12.06 0.73
CA ASN A 59 4.24 12.15 -0.70
C ASN A 59 3.61 13.42 -1.33
N ILE A 60 2.36 13.74 -1.01
CA ILE A 60 1.71 14.98 -1.49
C ILE A 60 2.47 16.23 -1.01
N LEU A 61 2.88 16.25 0.27
CA LEU A 61 3.67 17.35 0.82
C LEU A 61 5.00 17.50 0.08
N TRP A 62 5.71 16.40 -0.17
CA TRP A 62 6.99 16.42 -0.89
C TRP A 62 6.84 16.80 -2.36
N MET A 63 5.72 16.46 -3.00
CA MET A 63 5.43 16.92 -4.37
C MET A 63 5.27 18.45 -4.45
N LEU A 64 4.73 19.08 -3.40
CA LEU A 64 4.68 20.54 -3.29
C LEU A 64 6.08 21.14 -3.10
N VAL A 65 6.93 20.51 -2.27
CA VAL A 65 8.33 20.95 -2.11
C VAL A 65 9.10 20.79 -3.41
N LEU A 66 8.93 19.67 -4.12
CA LEU A 66 9.52 19.41 -5.42
C LEU A 66 9.09 20.46 -6.45
N SER A 67 7.81 20.83 -6.48
CA SER A 67 7.32 21.86 -7.43
C SER A 67 7.93 23.23 -7.13
N VAL A 68 7.99 23.65 -5.88
CA VAL A 68 8.64 24.92 -5.48
C VAL A 68 10.13 24.91 -5.81
N THR A 69 10.84 23.83 -5.49
CA THR A 69 12.28 23.70 -5.79
C THR A 69 12.57 23.64 -7.29
N ALA A 70 11.67 23.04 -8.09
CA ALA A 70 11.75 23.06 -9.55
C ALA A 70 11.61 24.49 -10.11
N ILE A 71 10.65 25.27 -9.60
CA ILE A 71 10.47 26.68 -10.00
C ILE A 71 11.72 27.50 -9.65
N LEU A 72 12.26 27.36 -8.44
CA LEU A 72 13.48 28.05 -8.03
C LEU A 72 14.69 27.65 -8.89
N SER A 73 14.79 26.36 -9.24
CA SER A 73 15.85 25.86 -10.14
C SER A 73 15.72 26.41 -11.56
N PHE A 74 14.49 26.57 -12.06
CA PHE A 74 14.23 27.20 -13.36
C PHE A 74 14.61 28.69 -13.35
N ILE A 75 14.20 29.44 -12.34
CA ILE A 75 14.59 30.85 -12.17
C ILE A 75 16.11 30.99 -12.09
N TYR A 76 16.78 30.08 -11.37
CA TYR A 76 18.23 30.01 -11.33
C TYR A 76 18.84 29.82 -12.73
N TYR A 77 18.32 28.88 -13.54
CA TYR A 77 18.84 28.62 -14.88
C TYR A 77 18.80 29.87 -15.76
N ILE A 78 17.70 30.63 -15.67
CA ILE A 78 17.55 31.92 -16.34
C ILE A 78 18.64 32.89 -15.86
N PHE A 79 18.76 33.12 -14.54
CA PHE A 79 19.75 34.05 -13.99
C PHE A 79 21.20 33.66 -14.31
N SER A 80 21.51 32.36 -14.31
CA SER A 80 22.82 31.86 -14.71
C SER A 80 23.11 32.16 -16.19
N GLY A 81 22.14 31.95 -17.08
CA GLY A 81 22.28 32.26 -18.51
C GLY A 81 22.48 33.76 -18.77
N LEU A 82 21.75 34.61 -18.03
CA LEU A 82 21.96 36.05 -18.05
C LEU A 82 23.38 36.40 -17.58
N CYS A 83 23.82 35.90 -16.42
CA CYS A 83 25.17 36.16 -15.90
C CYS A 83 26.29 35.68 -16.82
N ALA A 84 26.12 34.55 -17.51
CA ALA A 84 27.08 34.03 -18.48
C ALA A 84 27.17 34.87 -19.77
N SER A 85 26.12 35.63 -20.08
CA SER A 85 26.06 36.48 -21.27
C SER A 85 26.80 37.81 -21.11
N LEU A 86 27.15 38.22 -19.88
CA LEU A 86 27.98 39.41 -19.65
C LEU A 86 29.46 39.06 -19.69
N THR A 87 30.14 39.48 -20.76
CA THR A 87 31.59 39.30 -20.92
C THR A 87 32.40 40.40 -20.22
N VAL A 88 31.81 41.58 -19.98
CA VAL A 88 32.45 42.71 -19.30
C VAL A 88 31.45 43.46 -18.41
N TYR A 89 31.77 43.62 -17.12
CA TYR A 89 30.98 44.37 -16.13
C TYR A 89 31.25 45.88 -16.23
N ASN A 90 30.71 46.54 -17.25
CA ASN A 90 30.79 48.00 -17.43
C ASN A 90 29.47 48.71 -17.07
N GLU A 91 29.54 50.02 -16.83
CA GLU A 91 28.37 50.90 -16.58
C GLU A 91 27.34 50.88 -17.73
N THR A 92 27.76 50.49 -18.94
CA THR A 92 26.90 50.40 -20.13
C THR A 92 26.16 49.06 -20.27
N ASN A 93 26.64 48.01 -19.59
CA ASN A 93 26.06 46.66 -19.67
C ASN A 93 25.25 46.39 -18.39
N CYS A 94 23.96 46.73 -18.44
CA CYS A 94 23.06 46.59 -17.30
C CYS A 94 22.12 45.38 -17.48
N LEU A 95 21.82 44.70 -16.37
CA LEU A 95 20.72 43.74 -16.30
C LEU A 95 19.43 44.49 -15.95
N ASP A 96 18.44 44.43 -16.84
CA ASP A 96 17.11 44.97 -16.58
C ASP A 96 16.18 43.84 -16.12
N PHE A 97 15.76 43.90 -14.85
CA PHE A 97 14.80 42.99 -14.25
C PHE A 97 13.36 43.52 -14.31
N SER A 98 13.06 44.54 -15.12
CA SER A 98 11.72 45.11 -15.25
C SER A 98 10.61 44.09 -15.54
N LEU A 99 10.96 42.91 -16.08
CA LEU A 99 10.05 41.77 -16.25
C LEU A 99 9.50 41.22 -14.92
N PHE A 100 10.26 41.33 -13.83
CA PHE A 100 9.84 40.90 -12.49
C PHE A 100 9.11 41.98 -11.71
N LYS A 101 8.96 43.18 -12.26
CA LYS A 101 8.29 44.33 -11.63
C LYS A 101 6.88 44.03 -11.11
N PRO A 102 6.03 43.20 -11.77
CA PRO A 102 4.73 42.81 -11.21
C PRO A 102 4.85 41.97 -9.93
N PHE A 103 5.91 41.18 -9.80
CA PHE A 103 6.13 40.25 -8.68
C PHE A 103 6.88 40.88 -7.49
N VAL A 104 7.69 41.91 -7.72
CA VAL A 104 8.52 42.55 -6.67
C VAL A 104 8.02 43.91 -6.21
N LYS A 105 6.85 44.34 -6.70
CA LYS A 105 6.24 45.64 -6.36
C LYS A 105 6.08 45.88 -4.85
N ASP A 106 5.81 44.82 -4.10
CA ASP A 106 5.59 44.91 -2.64
C ASP A 106 6.88 44.81 -1.82
N PHE A 107 7.97 44.31 -2.41
CA PHE A 107 9.22 44.00 -1.69
C PHE A 107 10.40 44.92 -2.04
N SER A 108 10.36 45.66 -3.16
CA SER A 108 11.51 46.46 -3.61
C SER A 108 11.15 47.88 -4.05
N VAL A 109 11.78 48.86 -3.40
CA VAL A 109 11.76 50.29 -3.77
C VAL A 109 12.93 50.66 -4.70
N ALA A 110 13.84 49.71 -4.97
CA ALA A 110 15.05 49.95 -5.74
C ALA A 110 14.81 49.86 -7.26
N SER A 111 15.58 50.64 -8.03
CA SER A 111 15.61 50.54 -9.49
C SER A 111 15.95 49.11 -9.90
N LEU A 112 15.04 48.45 -10.62
CA LEU A 112 15.18 47.05 -11.11
C LEU A 112 16.22 46.88 -12.23
N VAL A 113 17.07 47.89 -12.42
CA VAL A 113 18.19 47.89 -13.35
C VAL A 113 19.47 47.85 -12.52
N LEU A 114 20.25 46.77 -12.66
CA LEU A 114 21.56 46.62 -12.02
C LEU A 114 22.65 46.82 -13.08
N CYS A 115 23.62 47.67 -12.78
CA CYS A 115 24.78 47.94 -13.64
C CYS A 115 26.09 47.80 -12.85
N GLY A 116 27.20 47.55 -13.55
CA GLY A 116 28.55 47.55 -12.96
C GLY A 116 28.72 46.59 -11.78
N GLY A 117 29.30 47.08 -10.68
CA GLY A 117 29.65 46.28 -9.51
C GLY A 117 28.47 45.58 -8.81
N LYS A 118 27.24 46.10 -8.94
CA LYS A 118 26.05 45.47 -8.35
C LYS A 118 25.68 44.16 -9.07
N VAL A 119 25.90 44.09 -10.39
CA VAL A 119 25.69 42.86 -11.18
C VAL A 119 26.70 41.80 -10.81
N GLN A 120 27.96 42.19 -10.60
CA GLN A 120 29.02 41.28 -10.19
C GLN A 120 28.71 40.62 -8.84
N GLN A 121 28.27 41.42 -7.85
CA GLN A 121 27.89 40.88 -6.53
C GLN A 121 26.67 39.94 -6.62
N PHE A 122 25.70 40.27 -7.48
CA PHE A 122 24.54 39.41 -7.73
C PHE A 122 24.96 38.07 -8.34
N CYS A 123 25.73 38.07 -9.44
CA CYS A 123 26.18 36.85 -10.10
C CYS A 123 27.09 35.99 -9.20
N ALA A 124 27.94 36.60 -8.37
CA ALA A 124 28.74 35.87 -7.38
C ALA A 124 27.87 35.19 -6.31
N SER A 125 26.81 35.87 -5.86
CA SER A 125 25.86 35.34 -4.87
C SER A 125 25.02 34.19 -5.47
N THR A 126 24.54 34.36 -6.71
CA THR A 126 23.80 33.33 -7.45
C THR A 126 24.62 32.06 -7.62
N ASN A 127 25.91 32.17 -7.91
CA ASN A 127 26.79 31.01 -8.08
C ASN A 127 27.10 30.30 -6.75
N THR A 128 27.05 31.00 -5.61
CA THR A 128 27.30 30.37 -4.29
C THR A 128 26.09 29.56 -3.82
N VAL A 129 24.88 30.00 -4.16
CA VAL A 129 23.62 29.38 -3.72
C VAL A 129 23.22 28.15 -4.56
N ILE A 130 23.80 27.99 -5.76
CA ILE A 130 23.46 26.91 -6.72
C ILE A 130 23.46 25.50 -6.09
N THR A 131 24.49 25.18 -5.30
CA THR A 131 24.70 23.84 -4.76
C THR A 131 23.51 23.42 -3.90
N TRP A 132 22.91 24.37 -3.18
CA TRP A 132 21.77 24.12 -2.31
C TRP A 132 20.47 23.86 -3.08
N TYR A 133 20.23 24.58 -4.19
CA TYR A 133 19.05 24.34 -5.02
C TYR A 133 19.12 23.01 -5.77
N VAL A 134 20.28 22.68 -6.35
CA VAL A 134 20.45 21.41 -7.08
C VAL A 134 20.31 20.23 -6.12
N VAL A 135 20.97 20.30 -4.95
CA VAL A 135 20.85 19.25 -3.92
C VAL A 135 19.42 19.12 -3.41
N GLY A 136 18.71 20.24 -3.21
CA GLY A 136 17.30 20.23 -2.81
C GLY A 136 16.36 19.63 -3.86
N PHE A 137 16.58 19.94 -5.14
CA PHE A 137 15.79 19.41 -6.24
C PHE A 137 16.03 17.90 -6.44
N VAL A 138 17.28 17.47 -6.51
CA VAL A 138 17.62 16.04 -6.66
C VAL A 138 17.18 15.26 -5.41
N GLY A 139 17.37 15.82 -4.22
CA GLY A 139 16.94 15.20 -2.96
C GLY A 139 15.42 15.01 -2.90
N SER A 140 14.64 16.03 -3.26
CA SER A 140 13.17 15.93 -3.27
C SER A 140 12.67 14.95 -4.33
N MET A 141 13.31 14.87 -5.51
CA MET A 141 13.03 13.83 -6.50
C MET A 141 13.23 12.41 -5.96
N ILE A 142 14.37 12.14 -5.30
CA ILE A 142 14.66 10.84 -4.71
C ILE A 142 13.63 10.48 -3.64
N ILE A 143 13.24 11.44 -2.80
CA ILE A 143 12.23 11.22 -1.75
C ILE A 143 10.85 10.90 -2.36
N CYS A 144 10.39 11.67 -3.35
CA CYS A 144 9.12 11.40 -4.02
C CYS A 144 9.09 10.03 -4.72
N LEU A 145 10.18 9.67 -5.42
CA LEU A 145 10.31 8.37 -6.06
C LEU A 145 10.33 7.23 -5.03
N GLY A 146 11.10 7.38 -3.95
CA GLY A 146 11.16 6.42 -2.86
C GLY A 146 9.81 6.21 -2.18
N LEU A 147 9.09 7.29 -1.87
CA LEU A 147 7.74 7.22 -1.28
C LEU A 147 6.75 6.56 -2.24
N THR A 148 6.81 6.88 -3.53
CA THR A 148 5.91 6.28 -4.54
C THR A 148 6.17 4.79 -4.72
N GLN A 149 7.44 4.37 -4.79
CA GLN A 149 7.81 2.95 -4.83
C GLN A 149 7.35 2.23 -3.57
N PHE A 150 7.55 2.85 -2.40
CA PHE A 150 7.08 2.33 -1.12
C PHE A 150 5.55 2.16 -1.10
N LEU A 151 4.80 3.15 -1.57
CA LEU A 151 3.34 3.10 -1.70
C LEU A 151 2.90 1.97 -2.64
N ALA A 152 3.56 1.80 -3.79
CA ALA A 152 3.25 0.75 -4.76
C ALA A 152 3.44 -0.66 -4.18
N THR A 153 4.57 -0.92 -3.53
CA THR A 153 4.85 -2.22 -2.92
C THR A 153 3.91 -2.52 -1.75
N ASN A 154 3.64 -1.54 -0.89
CA ASN A 154 2.70 -1.72 0.22
C ASN A 154 1.25 -1.85 -0.24
N ALA A 155 0.85 -1.19 -1.33
CA ALA A 155 -0.48 -1.33 -1.91
C ALA A 155 -0.71 -2.74 -2.47
N ALA A 156 0.28 -3.32 -3.14
CA ALA A 156 0.23 -4.70 -3.62
C ALA A 156 0.07 -5.68 -2.44
N ASN A 157 0.88 -5.51 -1.40
CA ASN A 157 0.80 -6.32 -0.18
C ASN A 157 -0.56 -6.14 0.53
N TYR A 158 -1.09 -4.92 0.59
CA TYR A 158 -2.39 -4.63 1.18
C TYR A 158 -3.54 -5.30 0.42
N ALA A 159 -3.50 -5.31 -0.92
CA ALA A 159 -4.50 -5.97 -1.75
C ALA A 159 -4.54 -7.49 -1.50
N HIS A 160 -3.38 -8.13 -1.38
CA HIS A 160 -3.29 -9.56 -1.06
C HIS A 160 -3.90 -9.87 0.32
N LEU A 161 -3.52 -9.10 1.34
CA LEU A 161 -4.05 -9.26 2.71
C LEU A 161 -5.56 -9.05 2.81
N ASN A 162 -6.10 -8.10 2.03
CA ASN A 162 -7.54 -7.87 1.97
C ASN A 162 -8.29 -9.06 1.35
N ASN A 163 -7.73 -9.66 0.29
CA ASN A 163 -8.33 -10.81 -0.39
C ASN A 163 -8.34 -12.06 0.48
N GLU A 164 -7.24 -12.35 1.18
CA GLU A 164 -7.19 -13.43 2.18
C GLU A 164 -8.22 -13.24 3.30
N ASN A 165 -8.44 -12.00 3.74
CA ASN A 165 -9.42 -11.71 4.79
C ASN A 165 -10.85 -12.00 4.32
N ARG A 166 -11.20 -11.58 3.09
CA ARG A 166 -12.52 -11.91 2.51
C ARG A 166 -12.73 -13.42 2.42
N TYR A 167 -11.67 -14.18 2.10
CA TYR A 167 -11.73 -15.63 2.08
C TYR A 167 -11.97 -16.24 3.47
N ILE A 168 -11.29 -15.73 4.51
CA ILE A 168 -11.50 -16.16 5.90
C ILE A 168 -12.93 -15.83 6.37
N GLU A 169 -13.41 -14.62 6.11
CA GLU A 169 -14.78 -14.21 6.46
C GLU A 169 -15.83 -15.11 5.78
N LEU A 170 -15.66 -15.40 4.47
CA LEU A 170 -16.52 -16.34 3.75
C LEU A 170 -16.49 -17.75 4.36
N LYS A 171 -15.31 -18.23 4.78
CA LYS A 171 -15.16 -19.54 5.42
C LYS A 171 -15.84 -19.61 6.79
N GLU A 172 -15.75 -18.54 7.58
CA GLU A 172 -16.43 -18.44 8.87
C GLU A 172 -17.96 -18.43 8.70
N VAL A 173 -18.47 -17.70 7.70
CA VAL A 173 -19.91 -17.71 7.37
C VAL A 173 -20.36 -19.12 6.97
N MET A 174 -19.66 -19.79 6.04
CA MET A 174 -20.00 -21.16 5.63
C MET A 174 -19.95 -22.16 6.79
N TYR A 175 -18.97 -22.04 7.69
CA TYR A 175 -18.86 -22.90 8.87
C TYR A 175 -20.05 -22.68 9.83
N ASN A 176 -20.43 -21.42 10.06
CA ASN A 176 -21.55 -21.07 10.92
C ASN A 176 -22.90 -21.51 10.31
N GLU A 177 -23.08 -21.36 9.00
CA GLU A 177 -24.29 -21.83 8.28
C GLU A 177 -24.39 -23.36 8.30
N GLY A 178 -23.30 -24.08 8.06
CA GLY A 178 -23.27 -25.55 8.14
C GLY A 178 -23.65 -26.06 9.53
N MET A 179 -23.11 -25.45 10.59
CA MET A 179 -23.47 -25.79 11.96
C MET A 179 -24.93 -25.47 12.31
N SER A 180 -25.51 -24.44 11.67
CA SER A 180 -26.92 -24.07 11.83
C SER A 180 -27.84 -25.10 11.20
N ALA A 181 -27.50 -25.56 9.98
CA ALA A 181 -28.24 -26.60 9.26
C ALA A 181 -28.22 -27.94 10.01
N ASP A 182 -27.05 -28.35 10.53
CA ASP A 182 -26.92 -29.57 11.34
C ASP A 182 -27.74 -29.48 12.64
N ARG A 183 -27.77 -28.29 13.28
CA ARG A 183 -28.56 -28.07 14.50
C ARG A 183 -30.06 -28.13 14.22
N GLU A 184 -30.53 -27.58 13.10
CA GLU A 184 -31.95 -27.66 12.71
C GLU A 184 -32.36 -29.11 12.37
N LEU A 185 -31.50 -29.85 11.66
CA LEU A 185 -31.72 -31.27 11.38
C LEU A 185 -31.81 -32.10 12.67
N SER A 186 -30.88 -31.90 13.61
CA SER A 186 -30.90 -32.59 14.91
C SER A 186 -32.17 -32.29 15.71
N MET A 187 -32.68 -31.06 15.64
CA MET A 187 -33.92 -30.68 16.32
C MET A 187 -35.13 -31.39 15.69
N ARG A 188 -35.22 -31.42 14.35
CA ARG A 188 -36.28 -32.17 13.64
C ARG A 188 -36.25 -33.67 13.95
N THR A 189 -35.07 -34.30 13.92
CA THR A 189 -34.94 -35.73 14.25
C THR A 189 -35.36 -36.03 15.69
N THR A 190 -35.03 -35.14 16.62
CA THR A 190 -35.43 -35.28 18.03
C THR A 190 -36.95 -35.14 18.19
N VAL A 191 -37.57 -34.15 17.53
CA VAL A 191 -39.01 -33.96 17.53
C VAL A 191 -39.73 -35.17 16.92
N SER A 192 -39.27 -35.71 15.78
CA SER A 192 -39.85 -36.90 15.15
C SER A 192 -39.80 -38.15 16.05
N ARG A 193 -38.70 -38.37 16.79
CA ARG A 193 -38.62 -39.48 17.76
C ARG A 193 -39.59 -39.31 18.93
N VAL A 194 -39.79 -38.08 19.39
CA VAL A 194 -40.75 -37.78 20.48
C VAL A 194 -42.20 -37.96 20.01
N THR A 195 -42.54 -37.61 18.76
CA THR A 195 -43.88 -37.86 18.21
C THR A 195 -44.16 -39.34 17.95
N GLU A 196 -43.14 -40.13 17.61
CA GLU A 196 -43.29 -41.58 17.37
C GLU A 196 -43.52 -42.37 18.66
N MET A 197 -42.95 -41.92 19.79
CA MET A 197 -43.18 -42.50 21.12
C MET A 197 -44.58 -42.24 21.70
N LYS A 198 -45.35 -41.33 21.08
CA LYS A 198 -46.73 -40.98 21.49
C LYS A 198 -47.80 -41.63 20.62
N ARG A 199 -47.48 -42.70 19.89
CA ARG A 199 -48.48 -43.52 19.17
C ARG A 199 -48.90 -44.72 20.06
N PRO A 200 -50.20 -44.92 20.33
CA PRO A 200 -50.67 -46.09 21.10
C PRO A 200 -50.40 -47.38 20.30
N PRO A 201 -50.21 -48.52 21.00
CA PRO A 201 -49.85 -49.79 20.37
C PRO A 201 -50.95 -50.25 19.41
N GLN A 202 -50.60 -50.51 18.16
CA GLN A 202 -51.49 -51.24 17.25
C GLN A 202 -51.35 -52.74 17.46
N VAL A 203 -52.50 -53.38 17.62
CA VAL A 203 -52.73 -54.82 17.80
C VAL A 203 -52.28 -55.58 16.54
N PRO A 204 -51.60 -56.74 16.67
CA PRO A 204 -51.10 -57.47 15.50
C PRO A 204 -52.21 -58.30 14.85
N SER A 205 -52.37 -58.17 13.52
CA SER A 205 -53.11 -59.12 12.69
C SER A 205 -52.16 -60.01 11.91
N ARG A 206 -52.40 -61.32 12.04
CA ARG A 206 -51.63 -62.45 11.51
C ARG A 206 -52.08 -62.74 10.08
N GLY A 207 -51.15 -62.85 9.12
CA GLY A 207 -51.49 -63.30 7.77
C GLY A 207 -50.36 -63.33 6.74
N TYR A 208 -49.78 -64.52 6.56
CA TYR A 208 -49.17 -65.14 5.37
C TYR A 208 -48.03 -64.47 4.57
N GLU A 209 -46.94 -65.25 4.46
CA GLU A 209 -45.82 -65.08 3.53
C GLU A 209 -46.24 -65.13 2.07
N THR A 210 -45.59 -64.32 1.21
CA THR A 210 -45.04 -64.82 -0.05
C THR A 210 -43.88 -63.95 -0.54
N SER A 211 -42.77 -64.61 -0.82
CA SER A 211 -41.52 -64.12 -1.39
C SER A 211 -41.63 -63.75 -2.88
N VAL A 212 -41.15 -62.59 -3.30
CA VAL A 212 -40.71 -62.33 -4.68
C VAL A 212 -39.45 -61.45 -4.70
N ASN A 213 -38.40 -62.01 -5.28
CA ASN A 213 -37.10 -61.41 -5.58
C ASN A 213 -37.21 -60.14 -6.43
N ARG A 214 -36.46 -59.09 -6.07
CA ARG A 214 -35.96 -58.13 -7.06
C ARG A 214 -34.57 -57.61 -6.72
N SER A 215 -33.62 -58.07 -7.52
CA SER A 215 -32.23 -57.64 -7.59
C SER A 215 -32.09 -56.14 -7.85
N ARG A 216 -31.24 -55.45 -7.09
CA ARG A 216 -30.48 -54.28 -7.57
C ARG A 216 -29.25 -54.03 -6.71
N THR A 217 -28.13 -54.49 -7.25
CA THR A 217 -26.81 -53.84 -7.30
C THR A 217 -26.33 -53.12 -6.06
N THR A 218 -25.55 -53.84 -5.26
CA THR A 218 -24.54 -53.32 -4.34
C THR A 218 -23.42 -52.65 -5.13
N THR A 219 -23.40 -51.32 -5.17
CA THR A 219 -22.18 -50.54 -5.41
C THR A 219 -21.67 -50.01 -4.09
N HIS A 220 -20.55 -50.59 -3.66
CA HIS A 220 -19.60 -49.98 -2.75
C HIS A 220 -19.20 -48.60 -3.30
N GLU A 221 -19.46 -47.52 -2.56
CA GLU A 221 -18.71 -46.27 -2.70
C GLU A 221 -18.22 -45.81 -1.33
N THR A 222 -16.91 -45.87 -1.19
CA THR A 222 -16.06 -45.31 -0.14
C THR A 222 -16.17 -43.79 -0.04
N PRO A 223 -15.94 -43.18 1.13
CA PRO A 223 -15.88 -41.74 1.28
C PRO A 223 -14.55 -41.22 0.70
N ASN A 224 -14.58 -40.58 -0.46
CA ASN A 224 -13.38 -40.01 -1.07
C ASN A 224 -13.51 -38.49 -1.29
N GLY A 225 -13.68 -37.75 -0.19
CA GLY A 225 -13.65 -36.28 -0.16
C GLY A 225 -12.25 -35.67 -0.14
N HIS A 226 -11.18 -36.49 -0.21
CA HIS A 226 -9.80 -36.01 -0.13
C HIS A 226 -9.14 -35.69 -1.48
N ASN A 227 -9.71 -36.12 -2.60
CA ASN A 227 -9.06 -35.93 -3.92
C ASN A 227 -9.32 -34.57 -4.58
N VAL A 228 -10.32 -33.79 -4.14
CA VAL A 228 -10.56 -32.43 -4.67
C VAL A 228 -9.50 -31.43 -4.16
N ARG A 229 -8.84 -31.71 -3.03
CA ARG A 229 -7.88 -30.79 -2.40
C ARG A 229 -6.45 -30.87 -2.96
N ARG A 230 -6.11 -31.91 -3.73
CA ARG A 230 -4.79 -32.02 -4.41
C ARG A 230 -4.73 -31.26 -5.74
N ASN A 231 -5.84 -31.19 -6.47
CA ASN A 231 -5.87 -30.54 -7.79
C ASN A 231 -5.68 -29.02 -7.74
N SER A 232 -6.02 -28.36 -6.62
CA SER A 232 -5.81 -26.92 -6.46
C SER A 232 -4.34 -26.55 -6.21
N TYR A 233 -3.61 -27.32 -5.41
CA TYR A 233 -2.17 -27.08 -5.19
C TYR A 233 -1.33 -27.35 -6.45
N GLN A 234 -1.68 -28.37 -7.23
CA GLN A 234 -0.96 -28.66 -8.48
C GLN A 234 -1.17 -27.59 -9.56
N ARG A 235 -2.32 -26.91 -9.58
CA ARG A 235 -2.55 -25.78 -10.50
C ARG A 235 -1.73 -24.53 -10.09
N SER A 236 -1.59 -24.26 -8.79
CA SER A 236 -0.78 -23.14 -8.30
C SER A 236 0.73 -23.35 -8.51
N LEU A 237 1.23 -24.58 -8.39
CA LEU A 237 2.64 -24.91 -8.68
C LEU A 237 2.99 -24.83 -10.17
N HIS A 238 2.02 -25.11 -11.06
CA HIS A 238 2.21 -24.95 -12.50
C HIS A 238 2.21 -23.47 -12.95
N GLU A 239 1.49 -22.59 -12.25
CA GLU A 239 1.57 -21.14 -12.49
C GLU A 239 2.88 -20.55 -11.95
N LEU A 240 3.43 -21.03 -10.84
CA LEU A 240 4.73 -20.57 -10.32
C LEU A 240 5.92 -20.91 -11.24
N ASN A 241 5.90 -22.05 -11.93
CA ASN A 241 6.96 -22.39 -12.91
C ASN A 241 6.85 -21.60 -14.21
N GLY A 242 5.68 -21.05 -14.55
CA GLY A 242 5.49 -20.24 -15.76
C GLY A 242 6.07 -18.82 -15.69
N TRP A 243 6.42 -18.33 -14.49
CA TRP A 243 7.04 -17.01 -14.30
C TRP A 243 8.57 -17.07 -14.17
N ALA A 244 9.15 -18.26 -14.02
CA ALA A 244 10.59 -18.45 -13.91
C ALA A 244 11.31 -18.46 -15.26
N ASP A 245 10.60 -18.79 -16.35
CA ASP A 245 11.19 -18.93 -17.69
C ASP A 245 11.09 -17.68 -18.58
N THR A 246 10.52 -16.57 -18.07
CA THR A 246 10.29 -15.33 -18.86
C THR A 246 11.27 -14.19 -18.54
N GLN A 247 12.42 -14.50 -17.94
CA GLN A 247 13.46 -13.53 -17.56
C GLN A 247 14.85 -13.87 -18.15
N TYR A 248 14.89 -14.31 -19.41
CA TYR A 248 16.06 -14.18 -20.29
C TYR A 248 15.64 -13.59 -21.63
#